data_AF-A0A1I1JTS7-F1
#
_entry.id   AF-A0A1I1JTS7-F1
#
_cell.length_a   1.000
_cell.length_b   1.000
_cell.length_c   1.000
_cell.angle_alpha   90.00
_cell.angle_beta   90.00
_cell.angle_gamma   90.00
#
_symmetry.space_group_name_H-M   'P 1'
#
loop_
_entity.id
_entity.type
_entity.pdbx_description
1 polymer ?
#
loop_
_entity_poly.entity_id
_entity_poly.type
_entity_poly.pdbx_seq_one_letter_code
_entity_poly.pdbx_strand_id
1 'polypeptide(L)'
;MYPLDMVKPMEAELTAAGFQDLHSAEAVENAIKAEGTTLVVVNSVCGCAARNARPGAKMSLEGAKKPDHLVTVFAGVDKEAVDAARQHMFPFPPSSPSMALFKNGELVHMLERHHIEGRPAELIAENLQDAFNEFC
;
A
#
# COMPACT_ATOMS: atom_id res chain seq x y z
N MET A 1 -16.99 -4.80 -9.82
CA MET A 1 -16.24 -3.53 -9.78
C MET A 1 -17.08 -2.53 -8.99
N TYR A 2 -16.51 -1.83 -8.02
CA TYR A 2 -17.26 -0.86 -7.20
C TYR A 2 -17.58 0.43 -7.99
N PRO A 3 -18.69 1.14 -7.69
CA PRO A 3 -18.98 2.42 -8.33
C PRO A 3 -17.91 3.46 -8.02
N LEU A 4 -17.47 4.23 -9.01
CA LEU A 4 -16.40 5.23 -8.87
C LEU A 4 -16.71 6.28 -7.78
N ASP A 5 -17.96 6.76 -7.71
CA ASP A 5 -18.34 7.77 -6.72
C ASP A 5 -18.29 7.25 -5.28
N MET A 6 -18.34 5.94 -5.08
CA MET A 6 -18.17 5.31 -3.77
C MET A 6 -16.70 5.23 -3.35
N VAL A 7 -15.78 5.04 -4.29
CA VAL A 7 -14.36 4.76 -4.01
C VAL A 7 -13.48 6.01 -4.03
N LYS A 8 -13.86 7.04 -4.80
CA LYS A 8 -13.20 8.36 -4.83
C LYS A 8 -12.84 8.92 -3.44
N PRO A 9 -13.73 8.94 -2.43
CA PRO A 9 -13.35 9.45 -1.11
C PRO A 9 -12.30 8.57 -0.42
N MET A 10 -12.28 7.26 -0.68
CA MET A 10 -11.33 6.31 -0.09
C MET A 10 -9.96 6.37 -0.76
N GLU A 11 -9.92 6.68 -2.06
CA GLU A 11 -8.70 7.01 -2.83
C GLU A 11 -8.12 8.35 -2.34
N ALA A 12 -8.99 9.36 -2.21
CA ALA A 12 -8.63 10.69 -1.71
C ALA A 12 -7.92 10.68 -0.35
N GLU A 13 -8.25 9.72 0.53
CA GLU A 13 -7.59 9.58 1.83
C GLU A 13 -6.08 9.33 1.72
N LEU A 14 -5.66 8.49 0.76
CA LEU A 14 -4.27 8.15 0.50
C LEU A 14 -3.60 9.17 -0.41
N THR A 15 -4.26 9.63 -1.48
CA THR A 15 -3.67 10.64 -2.37
C THR A 15 -3.42 11.97 -1.67
N ALA A 16 -4.29 12.37 -0.73
CA ALA A 16 -4.04 13.53 0.12
C ALA A 16 -2.80 13.38 1.03
N ALA A 17 -2.32 12.16 1.23
CA ALA A 17 -1.09 11.87 1.96
C ALA A 17 0.14 11.68 1.05
N GLY A 18 -0.01 11.92 -0.26
CA GLY A 18 1.07 11.86 -1.24
C GLY A 18 1.19 10.53 -1.99
N PHE A 19 0.26 9.59 -1.80
CA PHE A 19 0.23 8.37 -2.61
C PHE A 19 -0.25 8.66 -4.04
N GLN A 20 0.38 8.01 -5.01
CA GLN A 20 -0.09 8.00 -6.40
C GLN A 20 -1.02 6.79 -6.63
N ASP A 21 -2.25 7.06 -7.08
CA ASP A 21 -3.17 6.01 -7.51
C ASP A 21 -2.72 5.43 -8.85
N LEU A 22 -2.56 4.09 -8.91
CA LEU A 22 -2.16 3.37 -10.11
C LEU A 22 -3.32 2.49 -10.60
N HIS A 23 -3.73 2.72 -11.84
CA HIS A 23 -4.88 2.06 -12.46
C HIS A 23 -4.50 1.03 -13.55
N SER A 24 -3.22 0.89 -13.89
CA SER A 24 -2.73 -0.07 -14.89
C SER A 24 -1.59 -0.93 -14.37
N ALA A 25 -1.46 -2.14 -14.93
CA ALA A 25 -0.36 -3.05 -14.61
C ALA A 25 1.02 -2.43 -14.92
N GLU A 26 1.14 -1.74 -16.07
CA GLU A 26 2.39 -1.08 -16.47
C GLU A 26 2.82 0.00 -15.46
N ALA A 27 1.88 0.79 -14.97
CA ALA A 27 2.19 1.83 -13.98
C ALA A 27 2.70 1.22 -12.66
N VAL A 28 2.13 0.07 -12.26
CA VAL A 28 2.57 -0.67 -11.07
C VAL A 28 3.98 -1.24 -11.26
N GLU A 29 4.23 -1.90 -12.38
CA GLU A 29 5.56 -2.45 -12.67
C GLU A 29 6.64 -1.37 -12.68
N ASN A 30 6.35 -0.22 -13.32
CA ASN A 30 7.27 0.90 -13.38
C ASN A 30 7.54 1.50 -12.01
N ALA A 31 6.51 1.65 -11.17
CA ALA A 31 6.67 2.15 -9.80
C ALA A 31 7.48 1.21 -8.90
N ILE A 32 7.28 -0.11 -9.04
CA ILE A 32 8.01 -1.10 -8.23
C ILE A 32 9.48 -1.17 -8.66
N LYS A 33 9.77 -1.09 -9.96
CA LYS A 33 11.12 -1.13 -10.53
C LYS A 33 11.88 0.19 -10.39
N ALA A 34 11.24 1.25 -9.91
CA ALA A 34 11.88 2.54 -9.70
C ALA A 34 13.06 2.41 -8.72
N GLU A 35 14.10 3.21 -8.93
CA GLU A 35 15.23 3.29 -8.01
C GLU A 35 14.78 3.87 -6.67
N GLY A 36 15.37 3.36 -5.59
CA GLY A 36 15.02 3.72 -4.22
C GLY A 36 14.00 2.75 -3.63
N THR A 37 13.12 3.28 -2.80
CA THR A 37 12.14 2.52 -2.03
C THR A 37 10.71 2.90 -2.39
N THR A 38 9.88 1.89 -2.67
CA THR A 38 8.49 2.08 -3.08
C THR A 38 7.56 1.40 -2.07
N LEU A 39 6.71 2.18 -1.41
CA LEU A 39 5.62 1.65 -0.60
C LEU A 39 4.37 1.48 -1.48
N VAL A 40 3.90 0.24 -1.58
CA VAL A 40 2.68 -0.12 -2.29
C VAL A 40 1.58 -0.45 -1.28
N VAL A 41 0.48 0.31 -1.32
CA VAL A 41 -0.72 0.03 -0.53
C VAL A 41 -1.80 -0.58 -1.41
N VAL A 42 -2.17 -1.83 -1.15
CA VAL A 42 -3.34 -2.48 -1.76
C VAL A 42 -4.57 -2.04 -0.98
N ASN A 43 -5.20 -0.95 -1.42
CA ASN A 43 -6.39 -0.37 -0.81
C ASN A 43 -7.63 -1.25 -1.05
N SER A 44 -8.68 -1.04 -0.26
CA SER A 44 -9.92 -1.81 -0.32
C SER A 44 -11.08 -1.02 0.26
N VAL A 45 -12.31 -1.38 -0.11
CA VAL A 45 -13.54 -0.86 0.54
C VAL A 45 -13.79 -1.46 1.93
N CYS A 46 -13.02 -2.47 2.35
CA CYS A 46 -13.25 -3.16 3.61
C CYS A 46 -13.09 -2.22 4.83
N GLY A 47 -13.90 -2.42 5.88
CA GLY A 47 -13.86 -1.56 7.07
C GLY A 47 -12.52 -1.55 7.82
N CYS A 48 -11.68 -2.59 7.67
CA CYS A 48 -10.31 -2.59 8.19
C CYS A 48 -9.37 -1.71 7.36
N ALA A 49 -9.65 -1.47 6.07
CA ALA A 49 -8.89 -0.51 5.27
C ALA A 49 -9.13 0.93 5.74
N ALA A 50 -10.40 1.27 6.00
CA ALA A 50 -10.79 2.59 6.48
C ALA A 50 -10.27 2.91 7.88
N ARG A 51 -10.32 1.95 8.82
CA ARG A 51 -9.96 2.21 10.22
C ARG A 51 -8.48 1.98 10.55
N ASN A 52 -7.83 1.07 9.82
CA ASN A 52 -6.51 0.58 10.21
C ASN A 52 -5.48 0.81 9.11
N ALA A 53 -5.71 0.29 7.89
CA ALA A 53 -4.69 0.32 6.84
C ALA A 53 -4.37 1.73 6.35
N ARG A 54 -5.38 2.52 5.94
CA ARG A 54 -5.15 3.88 5.43
C ARG A 54 -4.61 4.81 6.51
N PRO A 55 -5.17 4.83 7.74
CA PRO A 55 -4.59 5.64 8.82
C PRO A 55 -3.16 5.20 9.16
N GLY A 56 -2.89 3.89 9.25
CA GLY A 56 -1.54 3.36 9.53
C GLY A 56 -0.52 3.70 8.45
N ALA A 57 -0.90 3.62 7.18
CA ALA A 57 -0.06 4.02 6.05
C ALA A 57 0.23 5.54 6.03
N LYS A 58 -0.69 6.38 6.54
CA LYS A 58 -0.48 7.83 6.65
C LYS A 58 0.43 8.17 7.81
N MET A 59 0.14 7.59 8.98
CA MET A 59 0.93 7.78 10.20
C MET A 59 2.37 7.28 10.03
N SER A 60 2.60 6.22 9.24
CA SER A 60 3.95 5.74 8.99
C SER A 60 4.85 6.77 8.30
N LEU A 61 4.26 7.72 7.56
CA LEU A 61 4.97 8.80 6.86
C LEU A 61 5.31 9.99 7.77
N GLU A 62 4.91 9.99 9.03
CA GLU A 62 5.28 11.04 9.99
C GLU A 62 6.71 10.84 10.56
N GLY A 63 7.30 9.67 10.32
CA GLY A 63 8.65 9.30 10.76
C GLY A 63 9.77 10.06 10.04
N ALA A 64 11.00 9.85 10.53
CA ALA A 64 12.21 10.50 10.01
C ALA A 64 12.63 9.97 8.63
N LYS A 65 12.53 8.65 8.43
CA LYS A 65 12.78 8.01 7.13
C LYS A 65 11.46 7.70 6.44
N LYS A 66 11.43 7.88 5.11
CA LYS A 66 10.26 7.67 4.29
C LYS A 66 10.65 6.99 2.97
N PRO A 67 9.74 6.21 2.36
CA PRO A 67 9.92 5.71 1.02
C PRO A 67 10.05 6.85 0.00
N ASP A 68 10.83 6.62 -1.06
CA ASP A 68 10.99 7.55 -2.17
C ASP A 68 9.71 7.67 -3.00
N HIS A 69 9.01 6.55 -3.18
CA HIS A 69 7.78 6.44 -3.95
C HIS A 69 6.64 5.91 -3.08
N LEU A 70 5.49 6.57 -3.15
CA LEU A 70 4.27 6.19 -2.44
C LEU A 70 3.20 5.89 -3.49
N VAL A 71 2.76 4.65 -3.57
CA VAL A 71 1.76 4.25 -4.58
C VAL A 71 0.66 3.40 -3.98
N THR A 72 -0.51 3.43 -4.59
CA THR A 72 -1.64 2.60 -4.16
C THR A 72 -2.41 2.04 -5.34
N VAL A 73 -2.95 0.84 -5.15
CA VAL A 73 -3.82 0.15 -6.10
C VAL A 73 -5.10 -0.22 -5.37
N PHE A 74 -6.25 -0.19 -6.06
CA PHE A 74 -7.53 -0.36 -5.41
C PHE A 74 -8.16 -1.73 -5.69
N ALA A 75 -8.16 -2.61 -4.69
CA ALA A 75 -8.77 -3.94 -4.79
C ALA A 75 -10.29 -3.86 -5.02
N GLY A 76 -10.74 -4.41 -6.16
CA GLY A 76 -12.15 -4.41 -6.56
C GLY A 76 -12.54 -3.25 -7.49
N VAL A 77 -11.60 -2.37 -7.83
CA VAL A 77 -11.75 -1.33 -8.85
C VAL A 77 -10.78 -1.63 -10.00
N ASP A 78 -9.47 -1.52 -9.76
CA ASP A 78 -8.43 -1.68 -10.79
C ASP A 78 -7.83 -3.08 -10.76
N LYS A 79 -8.56 -4.04 -11.34
CA LYS A 79 -8.15 -5.45 -11.30
C LYS A 79 -6.73 -5.68 -11.84
N GLU A 80 -6.39 -5.08 -12.97
CA GLU A 80 -5.09 -5.29 -13.62
C GLU A 80 -3.93 -4.74 -12.77
N ALA A 81 -4.08 -3.54 -12.21
CA ALA A 81 -3.09 -2.95 -11.32
C ALA A 81 -2.89 -3.78 -10.05
N VAL A 82 -3.99 -4.25 -9.45
CA VAL A 82 -3.96 -5.07 -8.24
C VAL A 82 -3.31 -6.44 -8.49
N ASP A 83 -3.63 -7.08 -9.62
CA ASP A 83 -3.06 -8.37 -9.98
C ASP A 83 -1.55 -8.24 -10.26
N ALA A 84 -1.11 -7.18 -10.94
CA ALA A 84 0.32 -6.88 -11.13
C ALA A 84 1.04 -6.67 -9.79
N ALA A 85 0.46 -5.86 -8.88
CA ALA A 85 1.05 -5.62 -7.57
C ALA A 85 1.20 -6.93 -6.77
N ARG A 86 0.19 -7.81 -6.82
CA ARG A 86 0.20 -9.11 -6.13
C ARG A 86 1.24 -10.08 -6.67
N GLN A 87 1.53 -10.05 -7.97
CA GLN A 87 2.59 -10.88 -8.56
C GLN A 87 3.96 -10.55 -7.97
N HIS A 88 4.22 -9.27 -7.69
CA HIS A 88 5.44 -8.83 -7.02
C HIS A 88 5.47 -9.12 -5.52
N MET A 89 4.33 -9.47 -4.91
CA MET A 89 4.21 -9.79 -3.48
C MET A 89 4.31 -11.31 -3.20
N PHE A 90 4.74 -12.12 -4.17
CA PHE A 90 4.95 -13.56 -3.96
C PHE A 90 6.08 -13.83 -2.92
N PRO A 91 5.99 -14.83 -2.03
CA PRO A 91 4.99 -15.91 -1.93
C PRO A 91 3.76 -15.60 -1.06
N PHE A 92 3.54 -14.33 -0.69
CA PHE A 92 2.46 -13.99 0.22
C PHE A 92 1.08 -14.14 -0.46
N PRO A 93 0.09 -14.74 0.21
CA PRO A 93 -1.23 -14.94 -0.37
C PRO A 93 -1.90 -13.59 -0.66
N PRO A 94 -2.64 -13.47 -1.78
CA PRO A 94 -3.31 -12.23 -2.13
C PRO A 94 -4.35 -11.88 -1.06
N SER A 95 -4.17 -10.74 -0.42
CA SER A 95 -5.10 -10.20 0.58
C SER A 95 -5.41 -8.73 0.32
N SER A 96 -6.42 -8.20 1.00
CA SER A 96 -6.76 -6.77 0.94
C SER A 96 -7.53 -6.38 2.21
N PRO A 97 -7.17 -5.28 2.89
CA PRO A 97 -5.99 -4.45 2.62
C PRO A 97 -4.68 -5.20 2.89
N SER A 98 -3.60 -4.80 2.21
CA SER A 98 -2.23 -5.25 2.45
C SER A 98 -1.23 -4.19 2.01
N MET A 99 -0.02 -4.20 2.52
CA MET A 99 1.03 -3.21 2.22
C MET A 99 2.37 -3.88 2.00
N ALA A 100 3.16 -3.37 1.07
CA ALA A 100 4.47 -3.92 0.74
C ALA A 100 5.48 -2.79 0.54
N LEU A 101 6.70 -2.98 1.04
CA LEU A 101 7.83 -2.12 0.75
C LEU A 101 8.75 -2.84 -0.23
N PHE A 102 9.08 -2.15 -1.31
CA PHE A 102 10.04 -2.59 -2.30
C PHE A 102 11.29 -1.72 -2.24
N LYS A 103 12.44 -2.30 -2.54
CA LYS A 103 13.71 -1.58 -2.73
C LYS A 103 14.33 -2.02 -4.04
N ASN A 104 14.46 -1.10 -5.00
CA ASN A 104 14.98 -1.37 -6.34
C ASN A 104 14.31 -2.58 -7.02
N GLY A 105 12.99 -2.71 -6.90
CA GLY A 105 12.22 -3.83 -7.45
C GLY A 105 12.15 -5.10 -6.59
N GLU A 106 12.90 -5.19 -5.48
CA GLU A 106 12.87 -6.35 -4.58
C GLU A 106 11.92 -6.11 -3.40
N LEU A 107 11.09 -7.11 -3.07
CA LEU A 107 10.21 -7.06 -1.90
C LEU A 107 11.05 -7.20 -0.62
N VAL A 108 11.10 -6.14 0.19
CA VAL A 108 11.89 -6.12 1.45
C VAL A 108 11.03 -6.18 2.70
N HIS A 109 9.76 -5.77 2.62
CA HIS A 109 8.82 -5.87 3.74
C HIS A 109 7.40 -6.12 3.24
N MET A 110 6.62 -6.91 3.98
CA MET A 110 5.23 -7.22 3.63
C MET A 110 4.34 -7.25 4.87
N LEU A 111 3.19 -6.61 4.76
CA LEU A 111 2.18 -6.52 5.80
C LEU A 111 0.84 -7.02 5.23
N GLU A 112 0.58 -8.30 5.47
CA GLU A 112 -0.64 -8.99 5.08
C GLU A 112 -1.87 -8.53 5.87
N ARG A 113 -3.07 -8.83 5.36
CA ARG A 113 -4.33 -8.47 6.02
C ARG A 113 -4.40 -8.90 7.49
N HIS A 114 -3.89 -10.07 7.85
CA HIS A 114 -3.95 -10.57 9.24
C HIS A 114 -3.08 -9.74 10.21
N HIS A 115 -2.10 -9.01 9.70
CA HIS A 115 -1.34 -8.02 10.46
C HIS A 115 -2.07 -6.66 10.57
N ILE A 116 -3.10 -6.41 9.76
CA ILE A 116 -3.89 -5.16 9.76
C ILE A 116 -5.20 -5.34 10.53
N GLU A 117 -5.86 -6.47 10.31
CA GLU A 117 -7.18 -6.77 10.83
C GLU A 117 -7.13 -6.92 12.35
N GLY A 118 -7.94 -6.11 13.05
CA GLY A 118 -7.97 -6.09 14.51
C GLY A 118 -6.79 -5.38 15.17
N ARG A 119 -5.84 -4.81 14.41
CA ARG A 119 -4.74 -4.01 14.96
C ARG A 119 -5.02 -2.50 14.86
N PRO A 120 -4.63 -1.71 15.87
CA PRO A 120 -4.69 -0.25 15.80
C PRO A 120 -3.74 0.29 14.72
N ALA A 121 -4.10 1.45 14.17
CA ALA A 121 -3.36 2.11 13.11
C ALA A 121 -1.91 2.46 13.52
N GLU A 122 -1.72 2.79 14.79
CA GLU A 122 -0.42 3.13 15.38
C GLU A 122 0.56 1.96 15.30
N LEU A 123 0.12 0.73 15.64
CA LEU A 123 0.98 -0.45 15.53
C LEU A 123 1.32 -0.81 14.07
N ILE A 124 0.42 -0.51 13.14
CA ILE A 124 0.68 -0.68 11.71
C ILE A 124 1.71 0.37 11.25
N ALA A 125 1.57 1.60 11.73
CA ALA A 125 2.48 2.69 11.42
C ALA A 125 3.89 2.42 11.96
N GLU A 126 4.01 2.00 13.22
CA GLU A 126 5.27 1.59 13.85
C GLU A 126 5.96 0.48 13.05
N ASN A 127 5.21 -0.56 12.65
CA ASN A 127 5.78 -1.65 11.87
C ASN A 127 6.32 -1.20 10.51
N LEU A 128 5.62 -0.27 9.85
CA LEU A 128 6.09 0.33 8.60
C LEU A 128 7.30 1.25 8.82
N GLN A 129 7.29 2.05 9.89
CA GLN A 129 8.41 2.91 10.25
C GLN A 129 9.68 2.12 10.56
N ASP A 130 9.56 0.97 11.23
CA ASP A 130 10.68 0.06 11.47
C ASP A 130 11.28 -0.42 10.13
N ALA A 131 10.43 -0.83 9.19
CA ALA A 131 10.88 -1.20 7.85
C ALA A 131 11.53 -0.03 7.10
N PHE A 132 10.98 1.19 7.23
CA PHE A 132 11.58 2.38 6.61
C PHE A 132 12.95 2.69 7.24
N ASN A 133 13.10 2.54 8.55
CA ASN A 133 14.37 2.76 9.24
C ASN A 133 15.46 1.79 8.77
N GLU A 134 15.09 0.55 8.44
CA GLU A 134 16.01 -0.47 7.93
C GLU A 134 16.36 -0.29 6.45
N PHE A 135 15.37 0.02 5.60
CA PHE A 135 15.53 -0.07 4.15
C PHE A 135 15.65 1.27 3.42
N CYS A 136 15.13 2.37 3.99
CA CYS A 136 15.22 3.72 3.43
C CYS A 136 16.45 4.48 3.93
#